data_AF-A0A3M1H1W3-F1
#
_entry.id   AF-A0A3M1H1W3-F1
#
_cell.length_a   1.000
_cell.length_b   1.000
_cell.length_c   1.000
_cell.angle_alpha   90.00
_cell.angle_beta   90.00
_cell.angle_gamma   90.00
#
_symmetry.space_group_name_H-M   'P 1'
#
loop_
_entity.id
_entity.type
_entity.pdbx_description
1 polymer ?
#
loop_
_entity_poly.entity_id
_entity_poly.type
_entity_poly.pdbx_seq_one_letter_code
_entity_poly.pdbx_strand_id
1 'polypeptide(L)'
;EYFMVLAGLEEGEKVVIEGNFKLDADLQIKAKPSMMSPPNEKHKKKRKNQIPPYALGKSQVYLLLNSFWKAYFLLAKVLAYDDTKAKELSQKTKDFLAILHSLDSRKAKNLPKGARKKLASLFQNLKRTFPPSLSNGDFQKIRRAFVKLAPILEKLLKLFGHRLDHPIYKIHCPMAFQEKGGDWFQSSKDVLNPYEGSKMRSCGIIKKSFPPIPEDAIGSLAALEDSGNPYFQRYFHHIIQKIIENYLAIHQVLIQDDPASNIKTIHQKTKENIQLLERLKFNHKKYFSKEEWKRAEPFLENMLLAARDLREKKISDLRRDFLDFSLGLIGFIREFGHTYGKPLYVIHCPMYRHKMGGDWIQTSKMVENPYMKPSMRGCGSQIETLPPRRQPK
;
A
#
# COMPACT_ATOMS: atom_id res chain seq x y z
N GLU A 1 43.47 21.73 -12.46
CA GLU A 1 43.09 20.30 -12.57
C GLU A 1 41.64 20.21 -13.04
N TYR A 2 41.28 19.23 -13.86
CA TYR A 2 39.91 19.02 -14.33
C TYR A 2 39.41 17.67 -13.81
N PHE A 3 38.15 17.61 -13.40
CA PHE A 3 37.50 16.39 -12.93
C PHE A 3 36.54 15.86 -13.99
N MET A 4 36.56 14.55 -14.23
CA MET A 4 35.58 13.88 -15.10
C MET A 4 34.28 13.67 -14.32
N VAL A 5 33.17 14.18 -14.85
CA VAL A 5 31.83 14.03 -14.24
C VAL A 5 31.17 12.78 -14.85
N LEU A 6 30.92 11.77 -14.03
CA LEU A 6 30.31 10.50 -14.47
C LEU A 6 28.78 10.58 -14.65
N ALA A 7 28.11 11.45 -13.89
CA ALA A 7 26.66 11.70 -13.95
C ALA A 7 26.29 12.93 -13.11
N GLY A 8 25.08 13.48 -13.32
CA GLY A 8 24.45 14.46 -12.42
C GLY A 8 24.53 15.94 -12.84
N LEU A 9 25.09 16.22 -14.02
CA LEU A 9 25.07 17.54 -14.66
C LEU A 9 24.63 17.40 -16.12
N GLU A 10 24.09 18.48 -16.68
CA GLU A 10 23.77 18.61 -18.11
C GLU A 10 24.73 19.59 -18.80
N GLU A 11 24.95 19.40 -20.11
CA GLU A 11 25.83 20.29 -20.88
C GLU A 11 25.25 21.71 -20.93
N GLY A 12 26.08 22.70 -20.58
CA GLY A 12 25.68 24.11 -20.45
C GLY A 12 25.31 24.55 -19.03
N GLU A 13 25.23 23.63 -18.05
CA GLU A 13 25.06 24.02 -16.65
C GLU A 13 26.29 24.76 -16.10
N LYS A 14 26.05 25.88 -15.40
CA LYS A 14 27.12 26.68 -14.78
C LYS A 14 27.45 26.14 -13.40
N VAL A 15 28.71 25.80 -13.18
CA VAL A 15 29.24 25.38 -11.88
C VAL A 15 30.07 26.49 -11.26
N VAL A 16 30.04 26.58 -9.93
CA VAL A 16 30.88 27.54 -9.19
C VAL A 16 32.29 26.96 -9.06
N ILE A 17 33.27 27.68 -9.59
CA ILE A 17 34.68 27.27 -9.55
C ILE A 17 35.46 27.93 -8.40
N GLU A 18 35.02 29.09 -7.91
CA GLU A 18 35.65 29.83 -6.82
C GLU A 18 34.62 30.23 -5.76
N GLY A 19 34.97 30.07 -4.47
CA GLY A 19 34.09 30.44 -3.35
C GLY A 19 32.97 29.42 -3.03
N ASN A 20 33.04 28.22 -3.62
CA ASN A 20 32.10 27.12 -3.37
C ASN A 20 31.88 26.83 -1.88
N PHE A 21 32.93 26.83 -1.06
CA PHE A 21 32.83 26.57 0.39
C PHE A 21 32.00 27.64 1.13
N LYS A 22 32.19 28.92 0.79
CA LYS A 22 31.49 30.04 1.45
C LYS A 22 30.01 30.06 1.07
N LEU A 23 29.70 29.74 -0.19
CA LEU A 23 28.33 29.57 -0.66
C LEU A 23 27.65 28.38 0.01
N ASP A 24 28.34 27.25 0.13
CA ASP A 24 27.80 26.05 0.76
C ASP A 24 27.56 26.25 2.27
N ALA A 25 28.43 26.99 2.95
CA ALA A 25 28.26 27.38 4.35
C ALA A 25 27.03 28.29 4.55
N ASP A 26 26.79 29.28 3.68
CA ASP A 26 25.59 30.13 3.72
C ASP A 26 24.30 29.31 3.45
N LEU A 27 24.37 28.32 2.56
CA LEU A 27 23.26 27.38 2.33
C LEU A 27 22.95 26.56 3.58
N GLN A 28 23.97 26.09 4.32
CA GLN A 28 23.76 25.40 5.60
C GLN A 28 23.10 26.28 6.66
N ILE A 29 23.57 27.53 6.82
CA ILE A 29 22.99 28.50 7.76
C ILE A 29 21.51 28.75 7.43
N LYS A 30 21.17 28.78 6.14
CA LYS A 30 19.79 28.95 5.65
C LYS A 30 18.98 27.65 5.60
N ALA A 31 19.52 26.54 6.11
CA ALA A 31 18.92 25.19 6.07
C ALA A 31 18.50 24.75 4.65
N LYS A 32 19.23 25.19 3.62
CA LYS A 32 19.08 24.78 2.23
C LYS A 32 19.99 23.57 1.92
N PRO A 33 19.72 22.82 0.83
CA PRO A 33 20.59 21.71 0.43
C PRO A 33 22.04 22.18 0.24
N SER A 34 22.99 21.47 0.87
CA SER A 34 24.44 21.74 0.82
C SER A 34 25.19 20.48 0.39
N MET A 35 26.33 20.66 -0.27
CA MET A 35 27.22 19.57 -0.71
C MET A 35 27.99 18.94 0.44
N MET A 36 28.34 19.72 1.47
CA MET A 36 29.04 19.25 2.68
C MET A 36 28.09 18.56 3.68
N SER A 37 26.81 18.91 3.65
CA SER A 37 25.73 18.25 4.39
C SER A 37 24.67 17.77 3.40
N PRO A 38 24.99 16.75 2.56
CA PRO A 38 24.02 16.25 1.60
C PRO A 38 22.78 15.83 2.39
N PRO A 39 21.57 16.28 2.01
CA PRO A 39 20.36 15.82 2.66
C PRO A 39 20.42 14.30 2.63
N ASN A 40 20.29 13.65 3.78
CA ASN A 40 20.50 12.23 3.99
C ASN A 40 19.65 11.42 2.99
N GLU A 41 20.15 11.25 1.77
CA GLU A 41 19.56 10.48 0.71
C GLU A 41 20.00 9.05 0.94
N LYS A 42 19.53 8.49 2.07
CA LYS A 42 19.13 7.09 2.07
C LYS A 42 18.33 6.90 0.81
N HIS A 43 18.90 6.21 -0.18
CA HIS A 43 18.29 5.81 -1.44
C HIS A 43 16.78 5.96 -1.37
N LYS A 44 16.26 7.13 -1.78
CA LYS A 44 14.85 7.25 -2.02
C LYS A 44 14.65 6.41 -3.28
N LYS A 45 14.44 5.10 -3.09
CA LYS A 45 13.57 4.31 -3.96
C LYS A 45 12.48 5.29 -4.37
N LYS A 46 12.46 5.69 -5.65
CA LYS A 46 11.46 6.59 -6.24
C LYS A 46 10.17 6.29 -5.52
N ARG A 47 9.72 7.23 -4.67
CA ARG A 47 8.68 6.99 -3.66
C ARG A 47 7.56 6.26 -4.38
N LYS A 48 7.37 4.96 -4.06
CA LYS A 48 6.13 4.26 -4.36
C LYS A 48 5.06 5.24 -3.93
N ASN A 49 4.28 5.79 -4.86
CA ASN A 49 3.04 6.47 -4.51
C ASN A 49 2.31 5.46 -3.64
N GLN A 50 2.35 5.66 -2.32
CA GLN A 50 1.84 4.66 -1.39
C GLN A 50 0.35 4.62 -1.64
N ILE A 51 -0.08 3.61 -2.38
CA ILE A 51 -1.47 3.32 -2.65
C ILE A 51 -2.16 3.39 -1.28
N PRO A 52 -3.14 4.29 -1.10
CA PRO A 52 -3.78 4.49 0.19
C PRO A 52 -4.30 3.17 0.75
N PRO A 53 -4.27 2.96 2.06
CA PRO A 53 -4.47 1.65 2.67
C PRO A 53 -5.83 1.03 2.31
N TYR A 54 -6.87 1.84 2.07
CA TYR A 54 -8.19 1.39 1.66
C TYR A 54 -8.51 1.64 0.18
N ALA A 55 -7.52 1.99 -0.64
CA ALA A 55 -7.76 2.24 -2.05
C ALA A 55 -8.20 0.96 -2.77
N LEU A 56 -9.21 1.09 -3.62
CA LEU A 56 -9.66 0.03 -4.52
C LEU A 56 -10.02 0.66 -5.86
N GLY A 57 -9.04 0.88 -6.73
CA GLY A 57 -9.18 1.73 -7.92
C GLY A 57 -10.39 1.39 -8.81
N LYS A 58 -10.73 0.10 -8.95
CA LYS A 58 -11.90 -0.38 -9.71
C LYS A 58 -13.26 -0.09 -9.06
N SER A 59 -13.30 0.45 -7.86
CA SER A 59 -14.54 0.75 -7.15
C SER A 59 -15.29 1.91 -7.81
N GLN A 60 -16.59 1.72 -8.04
CA GLN A 60 -17.46 2.76 -8.60
C GLN A 60 -17.58 4.00 -7.70
N VAL A 61 -17.19 3.91 -6.42
CA VAL A 61 -17.21 5.05 -5.50
C VAL A 61 -16.30 6.19 -5.97
N TYR A 62 -15.23 5.90 -6.73
CA TYR A 62 -14.36 6.94 -7.25
C TYR A 62 -15.06 7.82 -8.30
N LEU A 63 -16.05 7.32 -9.03
CA LEU A 63 -16.86 8.14 -9.92
C LEU A 63 -17.66 9.18 -9.14
N LEU A 64 -18.26 8.77 -8.00
CA LEU A 64 -18.96 9.69 -7.11
C LEU A 64 -18.01 10.74 -6.50
N LEU A 65 -16.83 10.29 -6.06
CA LEU A 65 -15.81 11.19 -5.52
C LEU A 65 -15.25 12.14 -6.57
N ASN A 66 -15.13 11.73 -7.83
CA ASN A 66 -14.69 12.60 -8.92
C ASN A 66 -15.69 13.75 -9.14
N SER A 67 -16.99 13.46 -9.16
CA SER A 67 -18.03 14.51 -9.22
C SER A 67 -17.98 15.44 -8.00
N PHE A 68 -17.74 14.88 -6.81
CA PHE A 68 -17.56 15.67 -5.59
C PHE A 68 -16.35 16.60 -5.66
N TRP A 69 -15.19 16.13 -6.11
CA TRP A 69 -13.98 16.95 -6.23
C TRP A 69 -14.16 18.07 -7.26
N LYS A 70 -14.79 17.78 -8.40
CA LYS A 70 -15.13 18.80 -9.41
C LYS A 70 -16.01 19.91 -8.80
N ALA A 71 -17.07 19.54 -8.08
CA ALA A 71 -17.93 20.51 -7.41
C ALA A 71 -17.19 21.30 -6.30
N TYR A 72 -16.35 20.63 -5.52
CA TYR A 72 -15.51 21.25 -4.50
C TYR A 72 -14.56 22.30 -5.10
N PHE A 73 -13.86 21.98 -6.19
CA PHE A 73 -12.94 22.93 -6.84
C PHE A 73 -13.66 24.11 -7.47
N LEU A 74 -14.85 23.90 -8.05
CA LEU A 74 -15.67 24.99 -8.57
C LEU A 74 -16.11 25.93 -7.45
N LEU A 75 -16.55 25.41 -6.31
CA LEU A 75 -16.90 26.22 -5.15
C LEU A 75 -15.68 26.98 -4.60
N ALA A 76 -14.53 26.30 -4.46
CA ALA A 76 -13.27 26.93 -4.05
C ALA A 76 -12.90 28.10 -4.96
N LYS A 77 -13.03 27.90 -6.28
CA LYS A 77 -12.75 28.91 -7.29
C LYS A 77 -13.64 30.14 -7.08
N VAL A 78 -14.96 29.97 -6.94
CA VAL A 78 -15.86 31.12 -6.71
C VAL A 78 -15.53 31.86 -5.42
N LEU A 79 -15.20 31.14 -4.34
CA LEU A 79 -14.82 31.74 -3.06
C LEU A 79 -13.53 32.58 -3.12
N ALA A 80 -12.62 32.25 -4.05
CA ALA A 80 -11.39 33.00 -4.29
C ALA A 80 -11.60 34.28 -5.13
N TYR A 81 -12.77 34.45 -5.75
CA TYR A 81 -13.15 35.69 -6.40
C TYR A 81 -13.88 36.64 -5.44
N ASP A 82 -14.05 37.89 -5.89
CA ASP A 82 -14.64 38.95 -5.07
C ASP A 82 -16.14 38.72 -4.79
N ASP A 83 -16.65 39.36 -3.74
CA ASP A 83 -17.99 39.14 -3.20
C ASP A 83 -19.11 39.68 -4.13
N THR A 84 -18.74 40.28 -5.28
CA THR A 84 -19.65 40.74 -6.35
C THR A 84 -20.37 39.61 -7.08
N LYS A 85 -19.98 38.35 -6.84
CA LYS A 85 -20.52 37.13 -7.47
C LYS A 85 -21.53 36.36 -6.60
N ALA A 86 -22.30 37.05 -5.76
CA ALA A 86 -23.24 36.41 -4.81
C ALA A 86 -24.22 35.41 -5.46
N LYS A 87 -24.76 35.71 -6.65
CA LYS A 87 -25.63 34.78 -7.41
C LYS A 87 -24.89 33.51 -7.82
N GLU A 88 -23.67 33.64 -8.33
CA GLU A 88 -22.83 32.50 -8.73
C GLU A 88 -22.45 31.66 -7.50
N LEU A 89 -22.11 32.31 -6.37
CA LEU A 89 -21.81 31.62 -5.12
C LEU A 89 -22.99 30.81 -4.61
N SER A 90 -24.19 31.40 -4.55
CA SER A 90 -25.39 30.67 -4.12
C SER A 90 -25.63 29.46 -5.02
N GLN A 91 -25.52 29.61 -6.34
CA GLN A 91 -25.68 28.50 -7.28
C GLN A 91 -24.63 27.39 -7.06
N LYS A 92 -23.33 27.74 -7.02
CA LYS A 92 -22.27 26.74 -6.81
C LYS A 92 -22.33 26.08 -5.44
N THR A 93 -22.82 26.79 -4.43
CA THR A 93 -23.06 26.22 -3.10
C THR A 93 -24.19 25.19 -3.14
N LYS A 94 -25.29 25.49 -3.85
CA LYS A 94 -26.39 24.54 -4.08
C LYS A 94 -25.93 23.31 -4.87
N ASP A 95 -25.17 23.51 -5.94
CA ASP A 95 -24.59 22.43 -6.74
C ASP A 95 -23.69 21.51 -5.88
N PHE A 96 -22.81 22.11 -5.07
CA PHE A 96 -21.93 21.37 -4.17
C PHE A 96 -22.71 20.61 -3.10
N LEU A 97 -23.72 21.23 -2.49
CA LEU A 97 -24.60 20.58 -1.51
C LEU A 97 -25.34 19.39 -2.12
N ALA A 98 -25.88 19.52 -3.34
CA ALA A 98 -26.55 18.42 -4.01
C ALA A 98 -25.62 17.21 -4.19
N ILE A 99 -24.39 17.44 -4.68
CA ILE A 99 -23.41 16.37 -4.84
C ILE A 99 -22.97 15.80 -3.48
N LEU A 100 -22.67 16.66 -2.50
CA LEU A 100 -22.28 16.24 -1.16
C LEU A 100 -23.35 15.35 -0.51
N HIS A 101 -24.62 15.71 -0.62
CA HIS A 101 -25.72 14.92 -0.08
C HIS A 101 -25.97 13.62 -0.86
N SER A 102 -25.67 13.60 -2.16
CA SER A 102 -25.73 12.39 -2.99
C SER A 102 -24.64 11.35 -2.65
N LEU A 103 -23.59 11.75 -1.92
CA LEU A 103 -22.55 10.82 -1.49
C LEU A 103 -23.15 9.74 -0.58
N ASP A 104 -23.05 8.50 -1.04
CA ASP A 104 -23.60 7.34 -0.37
C ASP A 104 -22.56 6.22 -0.34
N SER A 105 -22.05 5.92 0.85
CA SER A 105 -21.09 4.84 1.06
C SER A 105 -21.67 3.46 0.75
N ARG A 106 -23.00 3.30 0.68
CA ARG A 106 -23.66 2.03 0.27
C ARG A 106 -23.42 1.72 -1.20
N LYS A 107 -23.15 2.73 -2.04
CA LYS A 107 -22.76 2.55 -3.45
C LYS A 107 -21.35 1.98 -3.57
N ALA A 108 -20.54 2.02 -2.51
CA ALA A 108 -19.20 1.43 -2.47
C ALA A 108 -19.23 -0.07 -2.12
N LYS A 109 -20.13 -0.86 -2.73
CA LYS A 109 -20.36 -2.28 -2.39
C LYS A 109 -19.08 -3.13 -2.44
N ASN A 110 -18.17 -2.78 -3.35
CA ASN A 110 -16.91 -3.49 -3.58
C ASN A 110 -15.84 -3.14 -2.52
N LEU A 111 -16.06 -2.13 -1.67
CA LEU A 111 -15.15 -1.84 -0.58
C LEU A 111 -15.38 -2.81 0.61
N PRO A 112 -14.29 -3.22 1.30
CA PRO A 112 -14.41 -3.99 2.53
C PRO A 112 -15.26 -3.31 3.61
N LYS A 113 -15.79 -4.10 4.55
CA LYS A 113 -16.72 -3.60 5.58
C LYS A 113 -16.09 -2.50 6.46
N GLY A 114 -14.83 -2.64 6.86
CA GLY A 114 -14.12 -1.63 7.65
C GLY A 114 -13.89 -0.35 6.86
N ALA A 115 -13.46 -0.49 5.60
CA ALA A 115 -13.34 0.61 4.64
C ALA A 115 -14.68 1.37 4.46
N ARG A 116 -15.79 0.67 4.22
CA ARG A 116 -17.13 1.27 4.08
C ARG A 116 -17.57 2.05 5.31
N LYS A 117 -17.33 1.51 6.52
CA LYS A 117 -17.64 2.22 7.78
C LYS A 117 -16.84 3.52 7.91
N LYS A 118 -15.54 3.48 7.63
CA LYS A 118 -14.67 4.67 7.67
C LYS A 118 -15.14 5.70 6.64
N LEU A 119 -15.46 5.27 5.42
CA LEU A 119 -15.97 6.16 4.37
C LEU A 119 -17.32 6.79 4.75
N ALA A 120 -18.24 5.99 5.30
CA ALA A 120 -19.53 6.47 5.78
C ALA A 120 -19.38 7.57 6.83
N SER A 121 -18.49 7.36 7.81
CA SER A 121 -18.18 8.35 8.85
C SER A 121 -17.60 9.64 8.26
N LEU A 122 -16.72 9.55 7.26
CA LEU A 122 -16.20 10.73 6.56
C LEU A 122 -17.32 11.48 5.82
N PHE A 123 -18.18 10.79 5.08
CA PHE A 123 -19.30 11.41 4.36
C PHE A 123 -20.30 12.09 5.31
N GLN A 124 -20.62 11.47 6.44
CA GLN A 124 -21.46 12.09 7.47
C GLN A 124 -20.80 13.34 8.05
N ASN A 125 -19.50 13.29 8.33
CA ASN A 125 -18.75 14.45 8.83
C ASN A 125 -18.70 15.59 7.80
N LEU A 126 -18.52 15.31 6.51
CA LEU A 126 -18.59 16.32 5.44
C LEU A 126 -19.98 16.99 5.41
N LYS A 127 -21.07 16.20 5.42
CA LYS A 127 -22.45 16.71 5.43
C LYS A 127 -22.75 17.58 6.66
N ARG A 128 -22.30 17.16 7.84
CA ARG A 128 -22.45 17.94 9.08
C ARG A 128 -21.64 19.24 9.05
N THR A 129 -20.45 19.20 8.47
CA THR A 129 -19.55 20.37 8.40
C THR A 129 -20.04 21.42 7.42
N PHE A 130 -20.74 21.00 6.37
CA PHE A 130 -21.26 21.88 5.33
C PHE A 130 -22.77 21.68 5.16
N PRO A 131 -23.60 22.23 6.07
CA PRO A 131 -25.03 21.97 6.12
C PRO A 131 -25.83 22.75 5.05
N PRO A 132 -27.08 22.31 4.75
CA PRO A 132 -27.95 22.97 3.77
C PRO A 132 -28.27 24.45 4.05
N SER A 133 -28.15 24.91 5.29
CA SER A 133 -28.37 26.31 5.67
C SER A 133 -27.39 27.30 5.02
N LEU A 134 -26.29 26.80 4.43
CA LEU A 134 -25.34 27.62 3.67
C LEU A 134 -25.82 27.97 2.25
N SER A 135 -26.92 27.38 1.77
CA SER A 135 -27.44 27.56 0.41
C SER A 135 -27.77 29.02 0.03
N ASN A 136 -27.97 29.89 1.01
CA ASN A 136 -28.29 31.30 0.80
C ASN A 136 -27.08 32.19 0.43
N GLY A 137 -25.88 31.63 0.25
CA GLY A 137 -24.78 32.30 -0.45
C GLY A 137 -24.01 33.37 0.35
N ASP A 138 -23.96 33.26 1.68
CA ASP A 138 -23.14 34.15 2.52
C ASP A 138 -21.66 33.74 2.46
N PHE A 139 -20.82 34.59 1.84
CA PHE A 139 -19.40 34.34 1.65
C PHE A 139 -18.68 34.01 2.95
N GLN A 140 -18.89 34.76 4.02
CA GLN A 140 -18.17 34.53 5.28
C GLN A 140 -18.60 33.23 5.94
N LYS A 141 -19.91 32.92 5.97
CA LYS A 141 -20.42 31.66 6.52
C LYS A 141 -19.89 30.47 5.72
N ILE A 142 -19.90 30.56 4.39
CA ILE A 142 -19.39 29.50 3.52
C ILE A 142 -17.88 29.33 3.69
N ARG A 143 -17.07 30.40 3.72
CA ARG A 143 -15.61 30.34 3.96
C ARG A 143 -15.30 29.63 5.28
N ARG A 144 -15.98 30.01 6.37
CA ARG A 144 -15.81 29.40 7.71
C ARG A 144 -16.21 27.92 7.74
N ALA A 145 -17.18 27.49 6.94
CA ALA A 145 -17.52 26.07 6.80
C ALA A 145 -16.54 25.33 5.89
N PHE A 146 -16.10 25.97 4.80
CA PHE A 146 -15.23 25.40 3.79
C PHE A 146 -13.85 25.02 4.35
N VAL A 147 -13.25 25.88 5.18
CA VAL A 147 -11.96 25.59 5.83
C VAL A 147 -12.00 24.33 6.70
N LYS A 148 -13.16 24.05 7.31
CA LYS A 148 -13.36 22.87 8.16
C LYS A 148 -13.45 21.56 7.36
N LEU A 149 -13.65 21.62 6.04
CA LEU A 149 -13.64 20.43 5.19
C LEU A 149 -12.22 19.87 5.02
N ALA A 150 -11.20 20.72 5.01
CA ALA A 150 -9.82 20.33 4.72
C ALA A 150 -9.29 19.14 5.54
N PRO A 151 -9.41 19.10 6.88
CA PRO A 151 -8.93 17.93 7.65
C PRO A 151 -9.68 16.62 7.30
N ILE A 152 -10.98 16.71 6.97
CA ILE A 152 -11.80 15.55 6.59
C ILE A 152 -11.37 15.04 5.21
N LEU A 153 -11.18 15.97 4.26
CA LEU A 153 -10.72 15.69 2.90
C LEU A 153 -9.29 15.14 2.88
N GLU A 154 -8.40 15.64 3.74
CA GLU A 154 -7.07 15.07 3.88
C GLU A 154 -7.13 13.61 4.33
N LYS A 155 -8.00 13.31 5.30
CA LYS A 155 -8.22 11.94 5.77
C LYS A 155 -8.82 11.05 4.68
N LEU A 156 -9.75 11.58 3.88
CA LEU A 156 -10.31 10.89 2.71
C LEU A 156 -9.19 10.54 1.70
N LEU A 157 -8.37 11.51 1.31
CA LEU A 157 -7.25 11.31 0.37
C LEU A 157 -6.19 10.34 0.93
N LYS A 158 -5.84 10.46 2.21
CA LYS A 158 -4.86 9.58 2.87
C LYS A 158 -5.33 8.13 2.96
N LEU A 159 -6.64 7.89 3.10
CA LEU A 159 -7.19 6.55 3.28
C LEU A 159 -7.61 5.89 1.97
N PHE A 160 -8.18 6.66 1.04
CA PHE A 160 -8.81 6.15 -0.17
C PHE A 160 -8.19 6.68 -1.46
N GLY A 161 -7.52 7.84 -1.45
CA GLY A 161 -7.00 8.47 -2.67
C GLY A 161 -8.08 9.02 -3.60
N HIS A 162 -7.73 9.24 -4.86
CA HIS A 162 -8.64 9.75 -5.90
C HIS A 162 -8.23 9.24 -7.29
N ARG A 163 -9.17 9.29 -8.27
CA ARG A 163 -8.97 8.89 -9.67
C ARG A 163 -9.24 10.04 -10.63
N LEU A 164 -8.77 11.24 -10.28
CA LEU A 164 -8.74 12.34 -11.24
C LEU A 164 -7.59 12.12 -12.22
N ASP A 165 -7.58 12.86 -13.32
CA ASP A 165 -6.52 12.86 -14.34
C ASP A 165 -5.32 13.74 -13.96
N HIS A 166 -5.42 14.51 -12.87
CA HIS A 166 -4.38 15.39 -12.35
C HIS A 166 -4.22 15.25 -10.84
N PRO A 167 -3.05 15.62 -10.27
CA PRO A 167 -2.84 15.63 -8.82
C PRO A 167 -3.72 16.65 -8.08
N ILE A 168 -4.03 16.34 -6.83
CA ILE A 168 -4.68 17.28 -5.90
C ILE A 168 -3.61 17.86 -4.96
N TYR A 169 -3.52 19.18 -4.89
CA TYR A 169 -2.56 19.88 -4.05
C TYR A 169 -3.22 20.39 -2.77
N LYS A 170 -2.62 20.09 -1.62
CA LYS A 170 -2.94 20.72 -0.34
C LYS A 170 -2.15 22.03 -0.22
N ILE A 171 -2.85 23.12 0.03
CA ILE A 171 -2.26 24.44 0.21
C ILE A 171 -2.62 24.96 1.60
N HIS A 172 -1.71 25.74 2.17
CA HIS A 172 -1.87 26.40 3.46
C HIS A 172 -1.59 27.90 3.31
N CYS A 173 -2.49 28.77 3.76
CA CYS A 173 -2.22 30.21 3.93
C CYS A 173 -2.26 30.50 5.45
N PRO A 174 -1.15 30.92 6.07
CA PRO A 174 -1.08 31.19 7.52
C PRO A 174 -1.92 32.42 7.91
N MET A 175 -2.07 33.38 7.00
CA MET A 175 -2.77 34.65 7.24
C MET A 175 -4.30 34.53 7.21
N ALA A 176 -4.83 33.37 6.78
CA ALA A 176 -6.27 33.21 6.64
C ALA A 176 -7.00 33.37 7.98
N PHE A 177 -8.17 34.02 7.96
CA PHE A 177 -9.03 34.21 9.14
C PHE A 177 -8.34 34.91 10.32
N GLN A 178 -7.65 36.03 10.05
CA GLN A 178 -6.90 36.81 11.05
C GLN A 178 -5.77 35.98 11.69
N GLU A 179 -4.84 35.50 10.86
CA GLU A 179 -3.64 34.73 11.28
C GLU A 179 -3.93 33.38 11.97
N LYS A 180 -5.17 32.88 11.89
CA LYS A 180 -5.51 31.53 12.39
C LYS A 180 -5.09 30.42 11.44
N GLY A 181 -4.81 30.79 10.19
CA GLY A 181 -4.41 29.88 9.13
C GLY A 181 -5.58 29.08 8.55
N GLY A 182 -5.36 28.57 7.33
CA GLY A 182 -6.36 27.78 6.63
C GLY A 182 -5.74 26.86 5.59
N ASP A 183 -6.17 25.60 5.60
CA ASP A 183 -5.82 24.60 4.60
C ASP A 183 -6.94 24.48 3.55
N TRP A 184 -6.61 24.26 2.28
CA TRP A 184 -7.57 23.84 1.25
C TRP A 184 -6.92 22.90 0.22
N PHE A 185 -7.73 22.40 -0.70
CA PHE A 185 -7.28 21.58 -1.83
C PHE A 185 -7.61 22.24 -3.16
N GLN A 186 -6.74 22.07 -4.16
CA GLN A 186 -7.01 22.50 -5.53
C GLN A 186 -6.33 21.58 -6.56
N SER A 187 -6.74 21.72 -7.82
CA SER A 187 -6.26 20.92 -8.96
C SER A 187 -5.08 21.54 -9.72
N SER A 188 -4.81 22.85 -9.58
CA SER A 188 -3.68 23.55 -10.22
C SER A 188 -2.54 23.84 -9.23
N LYS A 189 -1.37 24.20 -9.73
CA LYS A 189 -0.30 24.82 -8.94
C LYS A 189 -0.49 26.33 -8.75
N ASP A 190 -1.31 26.97 -9.59
CA ASP A 190 -1.63 28.39 -9.48
C ASP A 190 -2.51 28.61 -8.24
N VAL A 191 -1.90 29.11 -7.17
CA VAL A 191 -2.56 29.27 -5.87
C VAL A 191 -3.75 30.22 -5.97
N LEU A 192 -4.94 29.73 -5.61
CA LEU A 192 -6.18 30.49 -5.54
C LEU A 192 -6.79 30.34 -4.15
N ASN A 193 -6.56 31.32 -3.29
CA ASN A 193 -6.99 31.32 -1.90
C ASN A 193 -8.51 31.55 -1.77
N PRO A 194 -9.29 30.56 -1.29
CA PRO A 194 -10.74 30.70 -1.15
C PRO A 194 -11.17 31.55 0.05
N TYR A 195 -10.25 31.96 0.93
CA TYR A 195 -10.59 32.59 2.22
C TYR A 195 -10.53 34.11 2.22
N GLU A 196 -9.66 34.70 1.41
CA GLU A 196 -9.31 36.13 1.50
C GLU A 196 -9.76 36.97 0.28
N GLY A 197 -10.58 36.39 -0.61
CA GLY A 197 -11.14 37.08 -1.76
C GLY A 197 -10.08 37.63 -2.73
N SER A 198 -10.40 38.75 -3.40
CA SER A 198 -9.55 39.35 -4.44
C SER A 198 -8.22 39.92 -3.91
N LYS A 199 -8.18 40.35 -2.64
CA LYS A 199 -7.03 41.06 -2.04
C LYS A 199 -5.79 40.17 -1.81
N MET A 200 -5.99 38.88 -1.54
CA MET A 200 -4.88 37.94 -1.23
C MET A 200 -5.06 36.60 -1.95
N ARG A 201 -5.53 36.65 -3.20
CA ARG A 201 -5.84 35.45 -4.01
C ARG A 201 -4.65 34.52 -4.20
N SER A 202 -3.42 35.05 -4.24
CA SER A 202 -2.19 34.28 -4.37
C SER A 202 -1.55 33.89 -3.04
N CYS A 203 -2.12 34.25 -1.87
CA CYS A 203 -1.58 33.81 -0.58
C CYS A 203 -1.76 32.30 -0.43
N GLY A 204 -0.66 31.57 -0.31
CA GLY A 204 -0.68 30.16 0.06
C GLY A 204 0.58 29.44 -0.37
N ILE A 205 0.92 28.38 0.36
CA ILE A 205 2.08 27.55 0.10
C ILE A 205 1.61 26.11 -0.11
N ILE A 206 1.98 25.50 -1.24
CA ILE A 206 1.72 24.08 -1.50
C ILE A 206 2.50 23.27 -0.46
N LYS A 207 1.77 22.55 0.41
CA LYS A 207 2.35 21.71 1.46
C LYS A 207 2.50 20.26 1.02
N LYS A 208 1.58 19.77 0.19
CA LYS A 208 1.52 18.35 -0.18
C LYS A 208 0.83 18.17 -1.54
N SER A 209 1.25 17.15 -2.28
CA SER A 209 0.55 16.67 -3.46
C SER A 209 0.02 15.25 -3.22
N PHE A 210 -1.18 14.99 -3.72
CA PHE A 210 -1.82 13.69 -3.77
C PHE A 210 -1.95 13.31 -5.25
N PRO A 211 -1.16 12.36 -5.76
CA PRO A 211 -1.28 11.90 -7.14
C PRO A 211 -2.48 10.96 -7.28
N PRO A 212 -3.04 10.84 -8.50
CA PRO A 212 -4.11 9.89 -8.76
C PRO A 212 -3.62 8.45 -8.59
N ILE A 213 -4.53 7.58 -8.16
CA ILE A 213 -4.26 6.15 -8.04
C ILE A 213 -4.51 5.44 -9.37
N PRO A 214 -3.71 4.41 -9.72
CA PRO A 214 -4.00 3.52 -10.84
C PRO A 214 -5.38 2.86 -10.74
N GLU A 215 -5.96 2.50 -11.88
CA GLU A 215 -7.27 1.85 -11.95
C GLU A 215 -7.30 0.50 -11.23
N ASP A 216 -6.22 -0.25 -11.32
CA ASP A 216 -6.04 -1.57 -10.73
C ASP A 216 -5.45 -1.51 -9.31
N ALA A 217 -5.22 -0.32 -8.75
CA ALA A 217 -4.59 -0.16 -7.44
C ALA A 217 -5.43 -0.77 -6.31
N ILE A 218 -4.79 -1.60 -5.48
CA ILE A 218 -5.37 -2.16 -4.25
C ILE A 218 -4.48 -1.79 -3.06
N GLY A 219 -5.07 -1.15 -2.05
CA GLY A 219 -4.42 -0.77 -0.81
C GLY A 219 -4.17 -1.95 0.13
N SER A 220 -3.17 -1.84 0.99
CA SER A 220 -2.76 -2.93 1.89
C SER A 220 -3.87 -3.39 2.85
N LEU A 221 -4.63 -2.45 3.43
CA LEU A 221 -5.77 -2.81 4.31
C LEU A 221 -6.98 -3.28 3.50
N ALA A 222 -7.20 -2.73 2.31
CA ALA A 222 -8.24 -3.22 1.40
C ALA A 222 -8.00 -4.69 1.03
N ALA A 223 -6.75 -5.05 0.71
CA ALA A 223 -6.34 -6.42 0.42
C ALA A 223 -6.48 -7.37 1.64
N LEU A 224 -6.24 -6.87 2.86
CA LEU A 224 -6.37 -7.65 4.09
C LEU A 224 -7.83 -7.87 4.51
N GLU A 225 -8.69 -6.86 4.34
CA GLU A 225 -10.11 -6.91 4.72
C GLU A 225 -11.01 -7.55 3.65
N ASP A 226 -10.49 -7.88 2.46
CA ASP A 226 -11.19 -8.67 1.44
C ASP A 226 -11.32 -10.16 1.82
N SER A 227 -11.42 -10.47 3.12
CA SER A 227 -11.83 -11.76 3.67
C SER A 227 -13.29 -12.13 3.34
N GLY A 228 -14.00 -11.25 2.63
CA GLY A 228 -15.30 -11.52 1.99
C GLY A 228 -15.17 -12.09 0.59
N ASN A 229 -13.96 -12.21 0.05
CA ASN A 229 -13.71 -12.99 -1.14
C ASN A 229 -14.06 -14.46 -0.83
N PRO A 230 -14.97 -15.11 -1.61
CA PRO A 230 -15.44 -16.46 -1.35
C PRO A 230 -14.32 -17.51 -1.32
N TYR A 231 -13.08 -17.15 -1.65
CA TYR A 231 -11.89 -17.98 -1.52
C TYR A 231 -11.50 -18.28 -0.07
N PHE A 232 -11.72 -17.38 0.90
CA PHE A 232 -11.07 -17.48 2.23
C PHE A 232 -11.94 -18.11 3.33
N GLN A 233 -13.20 -18.40 3.02
CA GLN A 233 -14.03 -19.32 3.79
C GLN A 233 -13.97 -20.75 3.23
N ARG A 234 -13.11 -21.02 2.24
CA ARG A 234 -13.07 -22.35 1.62
C ARG A 234 -12.26 -23.32 2.44
N TYR A 235 -12.76 -24.54 2.47
CA TYR A 235 -12.13 -25.68 3.13
C TYR A 235 -10.67 -25.92 2.72
N PHE A 236 -10.22 -25.44 1.55
CA PHE A 236 -8.85 -25.65 1.11
C PHE A 236 -7.83 -24.85 1.94
N HIS A 237 -8.18 -23.68 2.49
CA HIS A 237 -7.25 -22.92 3.36
C HIS A 237 -6.94 -23.66 4.65
N HIS A 238 -7.87 -24.46 5.19
CA HIS A 238 -7.58 -25.34 6.33
C HIS A 238 -6.56 -26.41 5.97
N ILE A 239 -6.64 -26.96 4.75
CA ILE A 239 -5.68 -27.95 4.27
C ILE A 239 -4.30 -27.30 4.04
N ILE A 240 -4.27 -26.12 3.42
CA ILE A 240 -3.02 -25.35 3.21
C ILE A 240 -2.41 -24.91 4.53
N GLN A 241 -3.22 -24.52 5.52
CA GLN A 241 -2.73 -24.25 6.87
C GLN A 241 -2.03 -25.47 7.45
N LYS A 242 -2.58 -26.67 7.26
CA LYS A 242 -1.93 -27.89 7.72
C LYS A 242 -0.62 -28.19 6.98
N ILE A 243 -0.57 -27.90 5.68
CA ILE A 243 0.66 -27.98 4.88
C ILE A 243 1.72 -27.00 5.39
N ILE A 244 1.33 -25.77 5.76
CA ILE A 244 2.23 -24.77 6.36
C ILE A 244 2.75 -25.26 7.72
N GLU A 245 1.89 -25.81 8.57
CA GLU A 245 2.31 -26.39 9.87
C GLU A 245 3.35 -27.50 9.68
N ASN A 246 3.12 -28.40 8.74
CA ASN A 246 4.04 -29.48 8.41
C ASN A 246 5.35 -28.97 7.80
N TYR A 247 5.26 -27.97 6.90
CA TYR A 247 6.43 -27.28 6.34
C TYR A 247 7.32 -26.68 7.44
N LEU A 248 6.71 -25.96 8.38
CA LEU A 248 7.43 -25.32 9.49
C LEU A 248 8.04 -26.36 10.43
N ALA A 249 7.38 -27.51 10.63
CA ALA A 249 7.96 -28.62 11.38
C ALA A 249 9.19 -29.23 10.68
N ILE A 250 9.15 -29.39 9.34
CA ILE A 250 10.31 -29.84 8.56
C ILE A 250 11.45 -28.82 8.65
N HIS A 251 11.13 -27.54 8.44
CA HIS A 251 12.09 -26.43 8.57
C HIS A 251 12.78 -26.44 9.94
N GLN A 252 12.01 -26.61 11.03
CA GLN A 252 12.53 -26.65 12.38
C GLN A 252 13.53 -27.80 12.60
N VAL A 253 13.32 -28.96 11.98
CA VAL A 253 14.28 -30.07 12.04
C VAL A 253 15.54 -29.72 11.23
N LEU A 254 15.39 -29.21 10.01
CA LEU A 254 16.53 -28.90 9.11
C LEU A 254 17.54 -27.91 9.70
N ILE A 255 17.10 -27.03 10.60
CA ILE A 255 17.93 -26.00 11.25
C ILE A 255 18.56 -26.45 12.58
N GLN A 256 18.28 -27.67 13.07
CA GLN A 256 18.93 -28.21 14.26
C GLN A 256 20.42 -28.49 14.01
N ASP A 257 21.20 -28.56 15.09
CA ASP A 257 22.63 -28.89 15.02
C ASP A 257 22.85 -30.35 14.55
N ASP A 258 22.05 -31.28 15.08
CA ASP A 258 21.95 -32.66 14.60
C ASP A 258 20.54 -32.97 14.08
N PRO A 259 20.23 -32.60 12.84
CA PRO A 259 18.92 -32.88 12.23
C PRO A 259 18.72 -34.36 11.88
N ALA A 260 19.79 -35.17 11.84
CA ALA A 260 19.71 -36.59 11.51
C ALA A 260 19.00 -37.37 12.63
N SER A 261 19.18 -36.97 13.88
CA SER A 261 18.46 -37.51 15.04
C SER A 261 16.92 -37.46 14.89
N ASN A 262 16.41 -36.48 14.15
CA ASN A 262 14.98 -36.20 14.00
C ASN A 262 14.46 -36.38 12.57
N ILE A 263 15.20 -37.08 11.70
CA ILE A 263 14.86 -37.25 10.29
C ILE A 263 13.49 -37.94 10.07
N LYS A 264 13.08 -38.80 11.00
CA LYS A 264 11.75 -39.45 11.02
C LYS A 264 10.62 -38.43 11.00
N THR A 265 10.77 -37.28 11.68
CA THR A 265 9.78 -36.20 11.66
C THR A 265 9.65 -35.59 10.27
N ILE A 266 10.78 -35.42 9.55
CA ILE A 266 10.74 -34.90 8.17
C ILE A 266 9.97 -35.86 7.28
N HIS A 267 10.28 -37.16 7.32
CA HIS A 267 9.58 -38.15 6.49
C HIS A 267 8.09 -38.24 6.84
N GLN A 268 7.75 -38.22 8.12
CA GLN A 268 6.36 -38.23 8.58
C GLN A 268 5.58 -37.00 8.07
N LYS A 269 6.14 -35.80 8.21
CA LYS A 269 5.49 -34.55 7.76
C LYS A 269 5.43 -34.42 6.24
N THR A 270 6.43 -34.97 5.55
CA THR A 270 6.41 -35.10 4.08
C THR A 270 5.28 -36.02 3.64
N LYS A 271 5.10 -37.18 4.28
CA LYS A 271 4.00 -38.11 4.01
C LYS A 271 2.62 -37.47 4.24
N GLU A 272 2.46 -36.74 5.34
CA GLU A 272 1.23 -35.99 5.62
C GLU A 272 0.97 -34.93 4.53
N ASN A 273 1.99 -34.19 4.08
CA ASN A 273 1.85 -33.20 3.01
C ASN A 273 1.41 -33.83 1.68
N ILE A 274 1.99 -34.99 1.31
CA ILE A 274 1.58 -35.72 0.11
C ILE A 274 0.08 -36.06 0.18
N GLN A 275 -0.38 -36.62 1.30
CA GLN A 275 -1.80 -36.96 1.49
C GLN A 275 -2.72 -35.74 1.38
N LEU A 276 -2.32 -34.60 1.95
CA LEU A 276 -3.08 -33.35 1.89
C LEU A 276 -3.15 -32.78 0.47
N LEU A 277 -2.03 -32.81 -0.26
CA LEU A 277 -1.96 -32.36 -1.66
C LEU A 277 -2.76 -33.27 -2.60
N GLU A 278 -2.67 -34.59 -2.44
CA GLU A 278 -3.48 -35.55 -3.20
C GLU A 278 -4.96 -35.36 -2.93
N ARG A 279 -5.35 -35.13 -1.67
CA ARG A 279 -6.74 -34.81 -1.30
C ARG A 279 -7.24 -33.53 -1.96
N LEU A 280 -6.42 -32.48 -2.00
CA LEU A 280 -6.76 -31.21 -2.68
C LEU A 280 -6.95 -31.42 -4.18
N LYS A 281 -6.05 -32.15 -4.83
CA LYS A 281 -6.10 -32.42 -6.27
C LYS A 281 -7.29 -33.32 -6.63
N PHE A 282 -7.50 -34.41 -5.90
CA PHE A 282 -8.61 -35.33 -6.14
C PHE A 282 -9.97 -34.64 -6.00
N ASN A 283 -10.14 -33.81 -4.98
CA ASN A 283 -11.38 -33.08 -4.71
C ASN A 283 -11.34 -31.64 -5.24
N HIS A 284 -10.55 -31.33 -6.28
CA HIS A 284 -10.33 -29.94 -6.70
C HIS A 284 -11.62 -29.19 -7.00
N LYS A 285 -12.63 -29.83 -7.61
CA LYS A 285 -13.94 -29.22 -7.91
C LYS A 285 -14.70 -28.77 -6.66
N LYS A 286 -14.41 -29.36 -5.49
CA LYS A 286 -14.98 -28.94 -4.19
C LYS A 286 -14.33 -27.65 -3.68
N TYR A 287 -13.08 -27.40 -4.06
CA TYR A 287 -12.23 -26.36 -3.48
C TYR A 287 -12.03 -25.16 -4.40
N PHE A 288 -11.99 -25.41 -5.71
CA PHE A 288 -11.62 -24.45 -6.74
C PHE A 288 -12.69 -24.40 -7.85
N SER A 289 -12.95 -23.19 -8.35
CA SER A 289 -13.61 -23.01 -9.64
C SER A 289 -12.72 -23.49 -10.79
N LYS A 290 -13.25 -23.53 -12.02
CA LYS A 290 -12.48 -23.95 -13.19
C LYS A 290 -11.28 -23.02 -13.46
N GLU A 291 -11.47 -21.72 -13.35
CA GLU A 291 -10.44 -20.69 -13.59
C GLU A 291 -9.42 -20.63 -12.45
N GLU A 292 -9.85 -20.94 -11.24
CA GLU A 292 -8.96 -21.08 -10.09
C GLU A 292 -8.12 -22.32 -10.19
N TRP A 293 -8.72 -23.46 -10.58
CA TRP A 293 -8.02 -24.71 -10.76
C TRP A 293 -6.88 -24.57 -11.77
N LYS A 294 -7.13 -23.91 -12.91
CA LYS A 294 -6.09 -23.62 -13.90
C LYS A 294 -4.86 -22.89 -13.32
N ARG A 295 -5.06 -22.05 -12.30
CA ARG A 295 -3.98 -21.34 -11.61
C ARG A 295 -3.39 -22.13 -10.44
N ALA A 296 -4.20 -22.93 -9.73
CA ALA A 296 -3.80 -23.68 -8.55
C ALA A 296 -3.06 -24.99 -8.91
N GLU A 297 -3.50 -25.67 -9.98
CA GLU A 297 -3.01 -26.98 -10.40
C GLU A 297 -1.48 -27.02 -10.56
N PRO A 298 -0.81 -26.08 -11.25
CA PRO A 298 0.64 -26.12 -11.40
C PRO A 298 1.39 -26.06 -10.06
N PHE A 299 0.91 -25.25 -9.10
CA PHE A 299 1.53 -25.18 -7.78
C PHE A 299 1.35 -26.49 -7.00
N LEU A 300 0.15 -27.06 -7.04
CA LEU A 300 -0.17 -28.31 -6.33
C LEU A 300 0.60 -29.49 -6.91
N GLU A 301 0.74 -29.56 -8.24
CA GLU A 301 1.55 -30.58 -8.92
C GLU A 301 3.03 -30.46 -8.57
N ASN A 302 3.60 -29.26 -8.66
CA ASN A 302 5.00 -29.02 -8.32
C ASN A 302 5.29 -29.34 -6.86
N MET A 303 4.42 -28.91 -5.93
CA MET A 303 4.56 -29.27 -4.51
C MET A 303 4.45 -30.78 -4.28
N LEU A 304 3.56 -31.48 -5.01
CA LEU A 304 3.39 -32.93 -4.87
C LEU A 304 4.61 -33.70 -5.39
N LEU A 305 5.16 -33.28 -6.53
CA LEU A 305 6.41 -33.84 -7.07
C LEU A 305 7.57 -33.61 -6.09
N ALA A 306 7.78 -32.36 -5.66
CA ALA A 306 8.82 -32.02 -4.70
C ALA A 306 8.67 -32.78 -3.37
N ALA A 307 7.44 -32.94 -2.85
CA ALA A 307 7.22 -33.70 -1.62
C ALA A 307 7.52 -35.20 -1.81
N ARG A 308 7.18 -35.78 -2.96
CA ARG A 308 7.51 -37.18 -3.27
C ARG A 308 9.01 -37.40 -3.35
N ASP A 309 9.73 -36.42 -3.87
CA ASP A 309 11.19 -36.44 -3.93
C ASP A 309 11.83 -36.35 -2.55
N LEU A 310 11.20 -35.73 -1.55
CA LEU A 310 11.75 -35.66 -0.18
C LEU A 310 11.66 -36.98 0.61
N ARG A 311 10.98 -38.01 0.10
CA ARG A 311 10.81 -39.28 0.83
C ARG A 311 12.11 -40.07 0.94
N GLU A 312 12.34 -40.68 2.11
CA GLU A 312 13.46 -41.60 2.39
C GLU A 312 14.87 -41.04 2.07
N LYS A 313 15.00 -39.71 1.92
CA LYS A 313 16.28 -39.05 1.67
C LYS A 313 17.08 -38.83 2.94
N LYS A 314 18.40 -38.90 2.82
CA LYS A 314 19.33 -38.46 3.87
C LYS A 314 19.29 -36.94 4.01
N ILE A 315 19.80 -36.43 5.13
CA ILE A 315 19.71 -34.99 5.44
C ILE A 315 20.36 -34.07 4.40
N SER A 316 21.48 -34.47 3.80
CA SER A 316 22.17 -33.69 2.77
C SER A 316 21.28 -33.45 1.55
N ASP A 317 20.58 -34.50 1.10
CA ASP A 317 19.66 -34.41 -0.03
C ASP A 317 18.37 -33.67 0.34
N LEU A 318 17.86 -33.87 1.57
CA LEU A 318 16.72 -33.11 2.06
C LEU A 318 16.98 -31.60 2.05
N ARG A 319 18.15 -31.13 2.49
CA ARG A 319 18.53 -29.70 2.42
C ARG A 319 18.62 -29.19 0.98
N ARG A 320 19.09 -30.01 0.04
CA ARG A 320 19.19 -29.67 -1.39
C ARG A 320 17.83 -29.61 -2.09
N ASP A 321 16.88 -30.44 -1.66
CA ASP A 321 15.62 -30.63 -2.39
C ASP A 321 14.44 -29.92 -1.71
N PHE A 322 14.62 -29.42 -0.47
CA PHE A 322 13.60 -28.64 0.23
C PHE A 322 13.22 -27.33 -0.49
N LEU A 323 14.11 -26.80 -1.33
CA LEU A 323 13.85 -25.57 -2.10
C LEU A 323 12.61 -25.72 -2.99
N ASP A 324 12.47 -26.83 -3.71
CA ASP A 324 11.42 -26.97 -4.73
C ASP A 324 10.03 -26.95 -4.10
N PHE A 325 9.88 -27.61 -2.95
CA PHE A 325 8.65 -27.56 -2.16
C PHE A 325 8.39 -26.16 -1.61
N SER A 326 9.46 -25.49 -1.15
CA SER A 326 9.40 -24.14 -0.61
C SER A 326 8.92 -23.12 -1.65
N LEU A 327 9.47 -23.15 -2.86
CA LEU A 327 9.07 -22.26 -3.94
C LEU A 327 7.63 -22.51 -4.37
N GLY A 328 7.21 -23.77 -4.46
CA GLY A 328 5.82 -24.14 -4.74
C GLY A 328 4.84 -23.57 -3.70
N LEU A 329 5.16 -23.71 -2.42
CA LEU A 329 4.32 -23.21 -1.33
C LEU A 329 4.29 -21.67 -1.27
N ILE A 330 5.43 -21.01 -1.44
CA ILE A 330 5.52 -19.54 -1.51
C ILE A 330 4.67 -19.02 -2.68
N GLY A 331 4.81 -19.63 -3.86
CA GLY A 331 4.03 -19.27 -5.05
C GLY A 331 2.53 -19.41 -4.81
N PHE A 332 2.11 -20.55 -4.24
CA PHE A 332 0.72 -20.77 -3.87
C PHE A 332 0.21 -19.71 -2.87
N ILE A 333 0.98 -19.40 -1.83
CA ILE A 333 0.56 -18.42 -0.80
C ILE A 333 0.49 -17.00 -1.38
N ARG A 334 1.38 -16.63 -2.30
CA ARG A 334 1.32 -15.32 -2.99
C ARG A 334 0.02 -15.20 -3.80
N GLU A 335 -0.33 -16.25 -4.53
CA GLU A 335 -1.51 -16.27 -5.40
C GLU A 335 -2.82 -16.37 -4.59
N PHE A 336 -2.88 -17.30 -3.63
CA PHE A 336 -4.12 -17.68 -2.95
C PHE A 336 -4.19 -17.25 -1.48
N GLY A 337 -3.15 -16.65 -0.92
CA GLY A 337 -3.07 -16.26 0.48
C GLY A 337 -2.96 -17.44 1.46
N HIS A 338 -2.84 -17.13 2.76
CA HIS A 338 -2.85 -18.11 3.84
C HIS A 338 -3.65 -17.62 5.06
N THR A 339 -4.15 -18.57 5.85
CA THR A 339 -4.88 -18.33 7.11
C THR A 339 -4.08 -18.72 8.36
N TYR A 340 -2.82 -19.16 8.19
CA TYR A 340 -1.93 -19.49 9.32
C TYR A 340 -1.88 -18.34 10.33
N GLY A 341 -1.92 -18.62 11.63
CA GLY A 341 -2.18 -17.60 12.67
C GLY A 341 -1.10 -16.53 12.86
N LYS A 342 0.07 -16.67 12.22
CA LYS A 342 1.19 -15.73 12.29
C LYS A 342 1.62 -15.28 10.89
N PRO A 343 2.27 -14.11 10.74
CA PRO A 343 2.97 -13.75 9.51
C PRO A 343 4.03 -14.79 9.13
N LEU A 344 4.18 -15.02 7.83
CA LEU A 344 5.23 -15.83 7.25
C LEU A 344 6.24 -14.90 6.58
N TYR A 345 7.49 -14.94 7.00
CA TYR A 345 8.57 -14.14 6.41
C TYR A 345 9.27 -14.95 5.34
N VAL A 346 9.37 -14.41 4.13
CA VAL A 346 10.15 -15.01 3.05
C VAL A 346 11.59 -14.53 3.19
N ILE A 347 12.50 -15.47 3.36
CA ILE A 347 13.94 -15.21 3.48
C ILE A 347 14.63 -15.77 2.25
N HIS A 348 15.62 -15.03 1.76
CA HIS A 348 16.44 -15.41 0.61
C HIS A 348 17.88 -15.70 1.05
N CYS A 349 18.44 -16.82 0.57
CA CYS A 349 19.85 -17.16 0.69
C CYS A 349 20.49 -17.08 -0.70
N PRO A 350 21.36 -16.09 -0.99
CA PRO A 350 21.96 -15.94 -2.31
C PRO A 350 23.02 -17.00 -2.62
N MET A 351 23.56 -17.69 -1.60
CA MET A 351 24.65 -18.65 -1.75
C MET A 351 24.20 -20.09 -1.99
N TYR A 352 22.88 -20.34 -1.97
CA TYR A 352 22.35 -21.68 -2.13
C TYR A 352 22.64 -22.24 -3.53
N ARG A 353 22.95 -23.55 -3.58
CA ARG A 353 23.10 -24.37 -4.80
C ARG A 353 23.92 -23.67 -5.88
N HIS A 354 25.21 -23.42 -5.60
CA HIS A 354 26.14 -22.73 -6.51
C HIS A 354 25.70 -21.30 -6.90
N LYS A 355 25.22 -20.52 -5.92
CA LYS A 355 24.75 -19.14 -6.10
C LYS A 355 23.48 -18.98 -6.96
N MET A 356 22.73 -20.06 -7.20
CA MET A 356 21.39 -19.95 -7.79
C MET A 356 20.39 -19.27 -6.85
N GLY A 357 20.66 -19.33 -5.54
CA GLY A 357 19.81 -18.74 -4.53
C GLY A 357 18.65 -19.66 -4.12
N GLY A 358 18.06 -19.41 -2.95
CA GLY A 358 16.96 -20.20 -2.43
C GLY A 358 16.11 -19.44 -1.43
N ASP A 359 14.79 -19.62 -1.54
CA ASP A 359 13.79 -18.91 -0.73
C ASP A 359 13.04 -19.87 0.19
N TRP A 360 12.87 -19.47 1.46
CA TRP A 360 12.07 -20.20 2.43
C TRP A 360 11.14 -19.30 3.24
N ILE A 361 10.14 -19.91 3.88
CA ILE A 361 9.26 -19.22 4.83
C ILE A 361 9.59 -19.60 6.26
N GLN A 362 9.46 -18.65 7.18
CA GLN A 362 9.58 -18.89 8.62
C GLN A 362 8.66 -17.93 9.40
N THR A 363 8.42 -18.21 10.68
CA THR A 363 7.59 -17.37 11.55
C THR A 363 8.40 -16.46 12.47
N SER A 364 9.68 -16.75 12.66
CA SER A 364 10.62 -15.91 13.39
C SER A 364 11.14 -14.78 12.50
N LYS A 365 11.45 -13.62 13.10
CA LYS A 365 12.20 -12.56 12.40
C LYS A 365 13.71 -12.82 12.37
N MET A 366 14.20 -13.62 13.31
CA MET A 366 15.60 -14.05 13.30
C MET A 366 15.78 -15.09 12.20
N VAL A 367 16.73 -14.87 11.29
CA VAL A 367 16.98 -15.73 10.13
C VAL A 367 17.41 -17.13 10.59
N GLU A 368 16.74 -18.16 10.07
CA GLU A 368 17.04 -19.56 10.35
C GLU A 368 17.10 -20.35 9.04
N ASN A 369 18.30 -20.46 8.48
CA ASN A 369 18.57 -20.99 7.16
C ASN A 369 18.50 -22.53 7.14
N PRO A 370 17.52 -23.14 6.45
CA PRO A 370 17.36 -24.59 6.40
C PRO A 370 18.32 -25.27 5.42
N TYR A 371 18.98 -24.50 4.55
CA TYR A 371 19.78 -25.01 3.45
C TYR A 371 21.25 -25.20 3.80
N MET A 372 21.74 -24.42 4.75
CA MET A 372 23.16 -24.36 5.08
C MET A 372 23.48 -25.21 6.32
N LYS A 373 24.78 -25.40 6.59
CA LYS A 373 25.24 -26.05 7.83
C LYS A 373 24.88 -25.19 9.05
N PRO A 374 24.80 -25.77 10.27
CA PRO A 374 24.40 -25.04 11.48
C PRO A 374 25.19 -23.74 11.74
N SER A 375 26.48 -23.70 11.40
CA SER A 375 27.33 -22.50 11.52
C SER A 375 26.85 -21.29 10.68
N MET A 376 26.02 -21.52 9.67
CA MET A 376 25.48 -20.50 8.75
C MET A 376 23.96 -20.36 8.92
N ARG A 377 23.38 -20.81 10.04
CA ARG A 377 21.94 -20.74 10.32
C ARG A 377 21.41 -19.30 10.28
N GLY A 378 22.20 -18.32 10.70
CA GLY A 378 21.81 -16.90 10.65
C GLY A 378 21.90 -16.23 9.28
N CYS A 379 22.36 -16.93 8.23
CA CYS A 379 22.63 -16.31 6.94
C CYS A 379 21.40 -16.23 6.04
N GLY A 380 21.16 -15.05 5.48
CA GLY A 380 20.05 -14.77 4.57
C GLY A 380 19.46 -13.40 4.84
N SER A 381 18.53 -12.97 3.99
CA SER A 381 17.85 -11.68 4.14
C SER A 381 16.36 -11.84 3.92
N GLN A 382 15.55 -11.26 4.83
CA GLN A 382 14.12 -11.17 4.62
C GLN A 382 13.85 -10.29 3.39
N ILE A 383 13.14 -10.85 2.41
CA ILE A 383 12.76 -10.14 1.17
C ILE A 383 11.28 -9.75 1.15
N GLU A 384 10.43 -10.47 1.90
CA GLU A 384 8.99 -10.26 1.89
C GLU A 384 8.36 -10.69 3.22
N THR A 385 7.22 -10.09 3.56
CA THR A 385 6.33 -10.58 4.62
C THR A 385 5.00 -10.95 3.98
N LEU A 386 4.58 -12.20 4.18
CA LEU A 386 3.26 -12.71 3.81
C LEU A 386 2.38 -12.63 5.07
N PRO A 387 1.46 -11.64 5.17
CA PRO A 387 0.61 -11.48 6.35
C PRO A 387 -0.53 -12.51 6.35
N PRO A 388 -0.97 -12.95 7.55
CA PRO A 388 -2.08 -13.89 7.65
C PRO A 388 -3.39 -13.20 7.30
N ARG A 389 -4.22 -13.87 6.50
CA ARG A 389 -5.58 -13.40 6.19
C ARG A 389 -6.52 -13.97 7.25
N ARG A 390 -7.18 -13.09 8.02
CA ARG A 390 -8.08 -13.51 9.10
C ARG A 390 -9.36 -14.11 8.51
N GLN A 391 -9.75 -15.31 8.95
CA GLN A 391 -11.10 -15.79 8.72
C GLN A 391 -12.08 -14.84 9.46
N PRO A 392 -13.20 -14.43 8.86
CA PRO A 392 -14.24 -13.71 9.57
C PRO A 392 -14.70 -14.57 10.76
N LYS A 393 -14.78 -13.96 11.96
CA LYS A 393 -15.39 -14.58 13.13
C LYS A 393 -16.87 -14.86 12.90
#